data_AF-A0A520INZ5-F1
#
_entry.id   AF-A0A520INZ5-F1
#
_cell.length_a   1.000
_cell.length_b   1.000
_cell.length_c   1.000
_cell.angle_alpha   90.00
_cell.angle_beta   90.00
_cell.angle_gamma   90.00
#
_symmetry.space_group_name_H-M   'P 1'
#
loop_
_entity.id
_entity.type
_entity.pdbx_description
1 polymer ?
#
loop_
_entity_poly.entity_id
_entity_poly.type
_entity_poly.pdbx_seq_one_letter_code
_entity_poly.pdbx_strand_id
1 'polypeptide(L)'
;MNDMTPIVKTTPKDWETDQEVRWCPGCGDYAVLKAVQRTMPEIGARPENTVFVSGIGCSSRFPYYMETYGFHTIHGRAPAVATGVKLANPDLDVWIITGDGDALSIGGNHTMH
;
A
#
# COMPACT_ATOMS: atom_id res chain seq x y z
N MET A 1 27.42 4.61 20.16
CA MET A 1 27.48 4.09 18.78
C MET A 1 26.10 4.31 18.17
N ASN A 2 25.78 5.55 17.79
CA ASN A 2 24.64 5.84 16.93
C ASN A 2 25.24 6.12 15.56
N ASP A 3 25.69 5.06 14.89
CA ASP A 3 25.82 5.13 13.44
C ASP A 3 24.40 5.21 12.91
N MET A 4 23.97 6.41 12.56
CA MET A 4 22.78 6.57 11.74
C MET A 4 23.10 5.91 10.41
N THR A 5 22.58 4.71 10.21
CA THR A 5 22.61 4.02 8.92
C THR A 5 22.25 5.04 7.85
N PRO A 6 23.06 5.21 6.79
CA PRO A 6 22.75 6.17 5.74
C PRO A 6 21.37 5.85 5.19
N ILE A 7 20.42 6.77 5.33
CA ILE A 7 19.11 6.66 4.67
C ILE A 7 19.41 6.76 3.18
N VAL A 8 19.41 5.61 2.50
CA VAL A 8 19.45 5.58 1.04
C VAL A 8 18.16 6.25 0.58
N LYS A 9 18.30 7.47 0.07
CA LYS A 9 17.17 8.28 -0.35
C LYS A 9 16.65 7.71 -1.66
N THR A 10 15.52 7.00 -1.61
CA THR A 10 14.83 6.54 -2.81
C THR A 10 14.27 7.74 -3.59
N THR A 11 13.90 7.53 -4.84
CA THR A 11 13.21 8.49 -5.71
C THR A 11 11.80 7.98 -5.99
N PRO A 12 10.84 8.82 -6.43
CA PRO A 12 9.49 8.35 -6.74
C PRO A 12 9.46 7.21 -7.77
N LYS A 13 10.43 7.17 -8.68
CA LYS A 13 10.55 6.11 -9.69
C LYS A 13 10.86 4.74 -9.06
N ASP A 14 11.55 4.71 -7.93
CA ASP A 14 11.88 3.47 -7.21
C ASP A 14 10.65 2.85 -6.52
N TRP A 15 9.49 3.54 -6.56
CA TRP A 15 8.20 3.08 -6.03
C TRP A 15 7.19 2.77 -7.14
N GLU A 16 7.60 2.84 -8.41
CA GLU A 16 6.78 2.59 -9.59
C GLU A 16 7.11 1.23 -10.20
N THR A 17 6.10 0.39 -10.42
CA THR A 17 6.24 -0.86 -11.18
C THR A 17 6.21 -0.61 -12.69
N ASP A 18 6.59 -1.61 -13.48
CA ASP A 18 6.40 -1.62 -14.95
C ASP A 18 4.96 -1.94 -15.42
N GLN A 19 4.05 -2.24 -14.48
CA GLN A 19 2.69 -2.65 -14.78
C GLN A 19 1.84 -1.50 -15.32
N GLU A 20 1.08 -1.79 -16.37
CA GLU A 20 0.12 -0.84 -16.92
C GLU A 20 -1.05 -0.61 -15.94
N VAL A 21 -1.29 0.66 -15.61
CA VAL A 21 -2.40 1.07 -14.76
C VAL A 21 -3.71 0.99 -15.52
N ARG A 22 -4.63 0.14 -15.05
CA ARG A 22 -5.89 -0.21 -15.74
C ARG A 22 -7.11 0.54 -15.24
N TRP A 23 -6.92 1.72 -14.66
CA TRP A 23 -8.03 2.60 -14.28
C TRP A 23 -8.55 3.39 -15.48
N CYS A 24 -9.79 3.84 -15.41
CA CYS A 24 -10.38 4.65 -16.48
C CYS A 24 -9.64 5.99 -16.63
N PRO A 25 -9.52 6.56 -17.84
CA PRO A 25 -8.96 7.89 -18.03
C PRO A 25 -9.69 8.93 -17.17
N GLY A 26 -8.93 9.71 -16.38
CA GLY A 26 -9.47 10.70 -15.44
C GLY A 26 -9.90 10.14 -14.08
N CYS A 27 -9.69 8.86 -13.79
CA CYS A 27 -9.94 8.29 -12.47
C CYS A 27 -9.07 8.95 -11.38
N GLY A 28 -9.66 9.23 -10.22
CA GLY A 28 -8.97 9.84 -9.08
C GLY A 28 -7.86 8.96 -8.47
N ASP A 29 -7.94 7.63 -8.64
CA ASP A 29 -6.94 6.69 -8.12
C ASP A 29 -5.52 6.96 -8.67
N TYR A 30 -5.41 7.52 -9.89
CA TYR A 30 -4.12 7.98 -10.43
C TYR A 30 -3.47 9.06 -9.56
N ALA A 31 -4.26 10.00 -9.04
CA ALA A 31 -3.76 11.06 -8.20
C ALA A 31 -3.31 10.52 -6.84
N VAL A 32 -4.08 9.59 -6.26
CA VAL A 32 -3.72 8.91 -5.01
C VAL A 32 -2.43 8.12 -5.17
N LEU A 33 -2.30 7.32 -6.24
CA LEU A 33 -1.08 6.56 -6.54
C LEU A 33 0.14 7.46 -6.65
N LYS A 34 0.06 8.53 -7.45
CA LYS A 34 1.18 9.46 -7.62
C LYS A 34 1.50 10.26 -6.37
N ALA A 35 0.51 10.59 -5.54
CA ALA A 35 0.76 11.23 -4.26
C ALA A 35 1.55 10.28 -3.33
N VAL A 36 1.10 9.04 -3.18
CA VAL A 36 1.76 8.03 -2.34
C VAL A 36 3.19 7.75 -2.81
N GLN A 37 3.42 7.51 -4.11
CA GLN A 37 4.76 7.26 -4.66
C GLN A 37 5.74 8.43 -4.42
N ARG A 38 5.24 9.67 -4.38
CA ARG A 38 6.07 10.85 -4.05
C ARG A 38 6.35 10.96 -2.55
N THR A 39 5.38 10.61 -1.71
CA THR A 39 5.50 10.69 -0.26
C THR A 39 6.44 9.62 0.31
N MET A 40 6.50 8.42 -0.28
CA MET A 40 7.32 7.33 0.27
C MET A 40 8.82 7.69 0.43
N PRO A 41 9.48 8.29 -0.56
CA PRO A 41 10.82 8.87 -0.39
C PRO A 41 10.93 9.97 0.67
N GLU A 42 9.91 10.83 0.79
CA GLU A 42 9.93 11.98 1.69
C GLU A 42 9.90 11.55 3.16
N ILE A 43 9.18 10.47 3.46
CA ILE A 43 9.09 9.90 4.81
C ILE A 43 10.24 8.93 5.11
N GLY A 44 11.16 8.70 4.16
CA GLY A 44 12.30 7.80 4.33
C GLY A 44 11.92 6.33 4.38
N ALA A 45 10.76 5.95 3.83
CA ALA A 45 10.35 4.55 3.73
C ALA A 45 11.31 3.79 2.81
N ARG A 46 11.35 2.46 2.96
CA ARG A 46 12.15 1.58 2.11
C ARG A 46 11.26 0.52 1.47
N PRO A 47 11.31 0.34 0.13
CA PRO A 47 10.49 -0.64 -0.58
C PRO A 47 10.50 -2.04 0.03
N GLU A 48 11.68 -2.52 0.44
CA GLU A 48 11.88 -3.85 1.02
C GLU A 48 11.27 -4.04 2.42
N ASN A 49 10.92 -2.93 3.09
CA ASN A 49 10.29 -2.93 4.41
C ASN A 49 8.80 -2.54 4.37
N THR A 50 8.28 -2.16 3.21
CA THR A 50 6.90 -1.68 3.05
C THR A 50 6.01 -2.76 2.46
N VAL A 51 4.81 -2.93 3.01
CA VAL A 51 3.80 -3.85 2.51
C VAL A 51 2.47 -3.13 2.27
N PHE A 52 1.98 -3.14 1.03
CA PHE A 52 0.63 -2.67 0.71
C PHE A 52 -0.38 -3.84 0.66
N VAL A 53 -1.42 -3.77 1.49
CA VAL A 53 -2.49 -4.76 1.56
C VAL A 53 -3.79 -4.15 1.05
N SER A 54 -4.45 -4.81 0.11
CA SER A 54 -5.71 -4.36 -0.46
C SER A 54 -6.79 -5.44 -0.49
N GLY A 55 -8.05 -5.03 -0.62
CA GLY A 55 -9.21 -5.92 -0.75
C GLY A 55 -9.54 -6.19 -2.21
N ILE A 56 -10.79 -5.95 -2.64
CA ILE A 56 -11.22 -6.08 -4.04
C ILE A 56 -11.95 -4.81 -4.50
N GLY A 57 -11.59 -4.34 -5.69
CA GLY A 57 -12.18 -3.16 -6.33
C GLY A 57 -11.19 -2.45 -7.25
N CYS A 58 -11.62 -1.36 -7.91
CA CYS A 58 -10.71 -0.53 -8.72
C CYS A 58 -9.52 -0.05 -7.87
N SER A 59 -9.80 0.58 -6.73
CA SER A 59 -8.79 1.04 -5.78
C SER A 59 -7.87 -0.08 -5.30
N SER A 60 -8.37 -1.32 -5.16
CA SER A 60 -7.60 -2.44 -4.62
C SER A 60 -6.57 -3.01 -5.60
N ARG A 61 -6.52 -2.53 -6.84
CA ARG A 61 -5.40 -2.80 -7.75
C ARG A 61 -4.11 -2.08 -7.36
N PHE A 62 -4.18 -1.13 -6.41
CA PHE A 62 -3.05 -0.30 -5.99
C PHE A 62 -1.74 -1.05 -5.71
N PRO A 63 -1.72 -2.20 -5.00
CA PRO A 63 -0.46 -2.89 -4.72
C PRO A 63 0.26 -3.41 -5.98
N TYR A 64 -0.45 -3.60 -7.10
CA TYR A 64 0.20 -3.95 -8.37
C TYR A 64 1.02 -2.82 -8.98
N TYR A 65 0.84 -1.59 -8.50
CA TYR A 65 1.45 -0.38 -9.05
C TYR A 65 2.51 0.23 -8.12
N MET A 66 2.77 -0.44 -6.99
CA MET A 66 3.79 -0.07 -6.01
C MET A 66 4.94 -1.08 -6.05
N GLU A 67 6.15 -0.62 -6.30
CA GLU A 67 7.35 -1.46 -6.26
C GLU A 67 7.71 -1.78 -4.80
N THR A 68 6.95 -2.69 -4.17
CA THR A 68 7.02 -3.06 -2.75
C THR A 68 6.51 -4.49 -2.59
N TYR A 69 6.58 -5.06 -1.38
CA TYR A 69 5.76 -6.24 -1.08
C TYR A 69 4.27 -5.86 -1.08
N GLY A 70 3.41 -6.77 -1.54
CA GLY A 70 1.99 -6.48 -1.61
C GLY A 70 1.08 -7.70 -1.59
N PHE A 71 -0.11 -7.50 -1.03
CA PHE A 71 -1.20 -8.48 -1.06
C PHE A 71 -2.44 -7.86 -1.71
N HIS A 72 -2.91 -8.47 -2.79
CA HIS A 72 -4.28 -8.26 -3.28
C HIS A 72 -5.13 -9.41 -2.74
N THR A 73 -5.91 -9.12 -1.70
CA THR A 73 -6.55 -10.15 -0.87
C THR A 73 -7.96 -10.49 -1.37
N ILE A 74 -8.89 -10.76 -0.46
CA ILE A 74 -10.29 -11.00 -0.77
C ILE A 74 -11.15 -9.82 -0.26
N HIS A 75 -12.32 -9.66 -0.86
CA HIS A 75 -13.15 -8.48 -0.69
C HIS A 75 -13.46 -8.20 0.80
N GLY A 76 -13.10 -7.00 1.26
CA GLY A 76 -13.29 -6.53 2.63
C GLY A 76 -12.45 -7.22 3.70
N ARG A 77 -11.36 -7.92 3.34
CA ARG A 77 -10.49 -8.60 4.31
C ARG A 77 -9.08 -8.01 4.39
N ALA A 78 -8.83 -6.88 3.73
CA ALA A 78 -7.54 -6.20 3.80
C ALA A 78 -7.12 -5.90 5.25
N PRO A 79 -7.98 -5.36 6.15
CA PRO A 79 -7.57 -5.12 7.54
C PRO A 79 -7.22 -6.42 8.29
N ALA A 80 -7.99 -7.50 8.09
CA ALA A 80 -7.72 -8.77 8.75
C ALA A 80 -6.36 -9.36 8.33
N VAL A 81 -6.04 -9.32 7.03
CA VAL A 81 -4.74 -9.79 6.52
C VAL A 81 -3.62 -8.87 6.99
N ALA A 82 -3.79 -7.56 6.91
CA ALA A 82 -2.80 -6.58 7.36
C ALA A 82 -2.45 -6.74 8.85
N THR A 83 -3.44 -6.99 9.70
CA THR A 83 -3.23 -7.32 11.11
C THR A 83 -2.35 -8.55 11.27
N GLY A 84 -2.61 -9.61 10.51
CA GLY A 84 -1.76 -10.81 10.50
C GLY A 84 -0.32 -10.52 10.08
N VAL A 85 -0.13 -9.73 9.01
CA VAL A 85 1.21 -9.31 8.55
C VAL A 85 1.94 -8.55 9.64
N LYS A 86 1.29 -7.55 10.25
CA LYS A 86 1.92 -6.70 11.27
C LYS A 86 2.23 -7.46 12.57
N LEU A 87 1.37 -8.40 12.97
CA LEU A 87 1.62 -9.26 14.13
C LEU A 87 2.78 -10.24 13.88
N ALA A 88 2.89 -10.77 12.66
CA ALA A 88 3.96 -11.70 12.30
C ALA A 88 5.32 -11.03 12.16
N ASN A 89 5.37 -9.82 11.63
CA ASN A 89 6.59 -9.02 11.55
C ASN A 89 6.31 -7.54 11.91
N PRO A 90 6.51 -7.17 13.19
CA PRO A 90 6.28 -5.81 13.67
C PRO A 90 7.20 -4.75 13.07
N ASP A 91 8.30 -5.12 12.42
CA ASP A 91 9.25 -4.16 11.85
C ASP A 91 8.86 -3.68 10.43
N LEU A 92 7.83 -4.29 9.82
CA LEU A 92 7.34 -3.88 8.50
C LEU A 92 6.39 -2.68 8.59
N ASP A 93 6.49 -1.78 7.62
CA ASP A 93 5.54 -0.70 7.41
C ASP A 93 4.34 -1.24 6.61
N VAL A 94 3.22 -1.46 7.30
CA VAL A 94 2.02 -2.06 6.69
C VAL A 94 0.99 -0.97 6.37
N TRP A 95 0.64 -0.87 5.09
CA TRP A 95 -0.30 0.11 4.55
C TRP A 95 -1.52 -0.60 3.98
N ILE A 96 -2.72 -0.08 4.27
CA ILE A 96 -3.98 -0.63 3.75
C ILE A 96 -4.54 0.33 2.71
N ILE A 97 -4.88 -0.19 1.52
CA ILE A 97 -5.57 0.57 0.46
C ILE A 97 -6.86 -0.16 0.08
N THR A 98 -7.99 0.53 0.22
CA THR A 98 -9.32 -0.06 0.03
C THR A 98 -10.25 0.94 -0.65
N GLY A 99 -11.30 0.44 -1.28
CA GLY A 99 -12.44 1.25 -1.68
C GLY A 99 -13.38 1.51 -0.51
N ASP A 100 -14.32 2.42 -0.69
CA ASP A 100 -15.41 2.69 0.24
C ASP A 100 -16.28 1.44 0.49
N GLY A 101 -16.74 0.76 -0.56
CA GLY A 101 -17.51 -0.48 -0.42
C GLY A 101 -16.68 -1.62 0.18
N ASP A 102 -15.39 -1.69 -0.16
CA ASP A 102 -14.49 -2.73 0.35
C ASP A 102 -14.27 -2.58 1.86
N ALA A 103 -13.95 -1.38 2.35
CA ALA A 103 -13.67 -1.15 3.78
C ALA A 103 -14.92 -0.87 4.62
N LEU A 104 -15.89 -0.11 4.11
CA LEU A 104 -16.99 0.42 4.92
C LEU A 104 -18.32 -0.32 4.72
N SER A 105 -18.42 -1.21 3.73
CA SER A 105 -19.55 -2.12 3.58
C SER A 105 -19.15 -3.53 4.02
N ILE A 106 -18.71 -4.40 3.10
CA ILE A 106 -18.39 -5.80 3.43
C ILE A 106 -17.22 -5.95 4.41
N GLY A 107 -16.30 -4.98 4.43
CA GLY A 107 -15.17 -4.93 5.36
C GLY A 107 -15.44 -4.19 6.68
N GLY A 108 -16.62 -3.60 6.86
CA GLY A 108 -16.89 -2.63 7.94
C GLY A 108 -16.49 -3.12 9.33
N ASN A 109 -16.84 -4.37 9.65
CA ASN A 109 -16.48 -4.96 10.95
C ASN A 109 -14.96 -5.08 11.15
N HIS A 110 -14.21 -5.39 10.09
CA HIS A 110 -12.75 -5.50 10.17
C HIS A 110 -12.05 -4.14 10.19
N THR A 111 -12.70 -3.07 9.75
CA THR A 111 -12.16 -1.71 9.88
C THR A 111 -12.38 -1.13 11.28
N MET A 112 -13.44 -1.53 11.97
CA MET A 112 -13.74 -1.05 13.33
C MET A 112 -12.87 -1.70 14.42
N HIS A 113 -12.33 -2.89 14.18
CA HIS A 113 -11.56 -3.68 15.14
C HIS A 113 -10.09 -3.75 14.73
#